data_AF-A8UNA9-F1
#
_entry.id   AF-A8UNA9-F1
#
_cell.length_a   1.000
_cell.length_b   1.000
_cell.length_c   1.000
_cell.angle_alpha   90.00
_cell.angle_beta   90.00
_cell.angle_gamma   90.00
#
_symmetry.space_group_name_H-M   'P 1'
#
loop_
_entity.id
_entity.type
_entity.pdbx_description
1 polymer ?
#
loop_
_entity_poly.entity_id
_entity_poly.type
_entity_poly.pdbx_seq_one_letter_code
_entity_poly.pdbx_strand_id
1 'polypeptide(L)'
;MLLFLFTCNICAQSKTIKGYDIKGEEVIFIFNVNDYPNIKNNGDTIDDVYVSGEFNNWARDQWPMLKVSDSIYQLKKSLSLFTSDFGWEFKFIINGMHWAEPSSDFENSVDAKDSNGFPLMVYNLKFYSAFATDYGNISFKLKGYKDAEKVILSGTFNRWG
;
A
#
# COMPACT_ATOMS: atom_id res chain seq x y z
N MET A 1 23.53 -23.74 42.34
CA MET A 1 22.61 -24.02 41.22
C MET A 1 22.83 -22.94 40.18
N LEU A 2 23.47 -23.27 39.06
CA LEU A 2 23.87 -22.32 38.03
C LEU A 2 22.73 -22.25 36.99
N LEU A 3 22.08 -21.10 36.86
CA LEU A 3 20.97 -20.90 35.92
C LEU A 3 21.52 -20.32 34.61
N PHE A 4 21.51 -21.11 33.54
CA PHE A 4 21.80 -20.64 32.18
C PHE A 4 20.52 -20.05 31.57
N LEU A 5 20.52 -18.74 31.29
CA LEU A 5 19.47 -18.08 30.53
C LEU A 5 19.83 -18.14 29.04
N PHE A 6 19.11 -18.97 28.28
CA PHE A 6 19.12 -18.93 26.81
C PHE A 6 18.20 -17.81 26.34
N THR A 7 18.76 -16.71 25.84
CA THR A 7 18.00 -15.68 25.13
C THR A 7 17.80 -16.13 23.68
N CYS A 8 16.58 -16.54 23.35
CA CYS A 8 16.17 -16.78 21.97
C CYS A 8 15.94 -15.41 21.31
N ASN A 9 16.82 -15.01 20.38
CA ASN A 9 16.60 -13.83 19.55
C ASN A 9 15.51 -14.15 18.52
N ILE A 10 14.27 -13.79 18.82
CA ILE A 10 13.19 -13.77 17.82
C ILE A 10 13.43 -12.53 16.96
N CYS A 11 14.00 -12.71 15.79
CA CYS A 11 14.05 -11.65 14.79
C CYS A 11 12.69 -11.63 14.07
N ALA A 12 11.75 -10.81 14.56
CA ALA A 12 10.59 -10.44 13.77
C ALA A 12 11.04 -9.36 12.78
N GLN A 13 11.20 -9.71 11.50
CA GLN A 13 11.33 -8.69 10.46
C GLN A 13 10.02 -7.90 10.41
N SER A 14 10.07 -6.61 10.75
CA SER A 14 8.93 -5.72 10.57
C SER A 14 8.68 -5.57 9.08
N LYS A 15 7.52 -6.05 8.62
CA LYS A 15 7.02 -5.74 7.28
C LYS A 15 6.89 -4.22 7.16
N THR A 16 7.16 -3.68 5.99
CA THR A 16 7.08 -2.23 5.74
C THR A 16 6.07 -1.98 4.61
N ILE A 17 5.25 -0.95 4.76
CA ILE A 17 4.38 -0.45 3.68
C ILE A 17 5.25 0.14 2.57
N LYS A 18 5.01 -0.30 1.33
CA LYS A 18 5.71 0.18 0.13
C LYS A 18 4.72 0.53 -0.98
N GLY A 19 5.21 1.21 -2.01
CA GLY A 19 4.43 1.55 -3.20
C GLY A 19 3.68 2.87 -3.12
N TYR A 20 3.48 3.43 -1.93
CA TYR A 20 2.86 4.74 -1.78
C TYR A 20 3.23 5.42 -0.47
N ASP A 21 2.96 6.72 -0.41
CA ASP A 21 2.94 7.55 0.80
C ASP A 21 1.74 8.50 0.72
N ILE A 22 1.24 8.99 1.85
CA ILE A 22 0.18 10.00 1.90
C ILE A 22 0.68 11.22 2.66
N LYS A 23 0.61 12.38 2.00
CA LYS A 23 1.01 13.67 2.58
C LYS A 23 -0.10 14.69 2.38
N GLY A 24 -0.73 15.10 3.48
CA GLY A 24 -1.88 15.99 3.44
C GLY A 24 -3.02 15.37 2.63
N GLU A 25 -3.43 16.05 1.56
CA GLU A 25 -4.53 15.62 0.68
C GLU A 25 -4.05 14.89 -0.60
N GLU A 26 -2.79 14.47 -0.63
CA GLU A 26 -2.20 13.79 -1.78
C GLU A 26 -1.75 12.37 -1.44
N VAL A 27 -2.02 11.43 -2.34
CA VAL A 27 -1.29 10.16 -2.41
C VAL A 27 -0.12 10.33 -3.38
N ILE A 28 1.04 9.86 -2.95
CA ILE A 28 2.27 9.81 -3.72
C ILE A 28 2.55 8.34 -3.98
N PHE A 29 2.28 7.85 -5.19
CA PHE A 29 2.73 6.52 -5.61
C PHE A 29 4.24 6.55 -5.79
N ILE A 30 4.93 5.56 -5.23
CA ILE A 30 6.39 5.48 -5.21
C ILE A 30 6.79 4.10 -5.71
N PHE A 31 7.40 4.05 -6.89
CA PHE A 31 8.01 2.84 -7.41
C PHE A 31 9.52 2.94 -7.23
N ASN A 32 10.08 2.07 -6.39
CA ASN A 32 11.52 1.91 -6.25
C ASN A 32 11.93 0.58 -6.89
N VAL A 33 12.74 0.64 -7.95
CA VAL A 33 13.20 -0.52 -8.73
C VAL A 33 13.80 -1.60 -7.83
N ASN A 34 14.47 -1.20 -6.74
CA ASN A 34 15.11 -2.15 -5.83
C ASN A 34 14.14 -3.01 -5.02
N ASP A 35 12.88 -2.60 -4.92
CA ASP A 35 11.85 -3.35 -4.21
C ASP A 35 11.26 -4.47 -5.08
N TYR A 36 11.53 -4.50 -6.39
CA TYR A 36 10.91 -5.43 -7.34
C TYR A 36 11.96 -6.26 -8.09
N PRO A 37 12.41 -7.41 -7.52
CA PRO A 37 13.41 -8.26 -8.14
C PRO A 37 13.02 -8.77 -9.54
N ASN A 38 11.72 -8.98 -9.79
CA ASN A 38 11.22 -9.43 -11.09
C ASN A 38 11.40 -8.37 -12.19
N ILE A 39 11.50 -7.10 -11.82
CA ILE A 39 11.83 -6.01 -12.72
C ILE A 39 13.34 -5.75 -12.72
N LYS A 40 13.95 -5.60 -11.54
CA LYS A 40 15.38 -5.26 -11.43
C LYS A 40 16.30 -6.25 -12.13
N ASN A 41 15.95 -7.54 -12.10
CA ASN A 41 16.81 -8.62 -12.58
C ASN A 41 16.40 -9.17 -13.95
N ASN A 42 15.39 -8.59 -14.63
CA ASN A 42 14.94 -9.11 -15.94
C ASN A 42 15.91 -8.77 -17.09
N GLY A 43 16.77 -7.77 -16.92
CA GLY A 43 17.73 -7.31 -17.93
C GLY A 43 17.18 -6.29 -18.92
N ASP A 44 15.89 -5.92 -18.81
CA ASP A 44 15.24 -4.95 -19.68
C ASP A 44 15.51 -3.52 -19.21
N THR A 45 15.45 -2.57 -20.14
CA THR A 45 15.46 -1.14 -19.82
C THR A 45 14.14 -0.74 -19.17
N ILE A 46 14.20 0.23 -18.24
CA ILE A 46 13.01 0.83 -17.64
C ILE A 46 12.85 2.20 -18.30
N ASP A 47 12.09 2.24 -19.39
CA ASP A 47 11.87 3.44 -20.19
C ASP A 47 10.67 4.22 -19.63
N ASP A 48 9.59 3.52 -19.29
CA ASP A 48 8.39 4.09 -18.68
C ASP A 48 7.89 3.26 -17.50
N VAL A 49 7.29 3.94 -16.51
CA VAL A 49 6.61 3.31 -15.38
C VAL A 49 5.20 3.90 -15.25
N TYR A 50 4.20 3.06 -15.12
CA TYR A 50 2.79 3.44 -15.02
C TYR A 50 2.17 2.93 -13.72
N VAL A 51 1.22 3.69 -13.17
CA VAL A 51 0.38 3.23 -12.05
C VAL A 51 -0.91 2.63 -12.60
N SER A 52 -1.22 1.39 -12.22
CA SER A 52 -2.40 0.66 -12.69
C SER A 52 -3.17 0.10 -11.50
N GLY A 53 -4.47 0.37 -11.40
CA GLY A 53 -5.28 -0.09 -10.28
C GLY A 53 -6.77 0.05 -10.53
N GLU A 54 -7.56 -0.27 -9.51
CA GLU A 54 -9.03 -0.23 -9.59
C GLU A 54 -9.56 1.14 -10.05
N PHE A 55 -8.93 2.23 -9.59
CA PHE A 55 -9.29 3.62 -9.90
C PHE A 55 -9.04 4.06 -11.35
N ASN A 56 -8.23 3.33 -12.12
CA ASN A 56 -8.05 3.57 -13.55
C ASN A 56 -8.31 2.31 -14.39
N ASN A 57 -9.16 1.42 -13.86
CA ASN A 57 -9.61 0.20 -14.52
C ASN A 57 -8.43 -0.67 -15.02
N TRP A 58 -7.37 -0.77 -14.22
CA TRP A 58 -6.17 -1.54 -14.52
C TRP A 58 -5.53 -1.20 -15.88
N ALA A 59 -5.63 0.07 -16.30
CA ALA A 59 -5.01 0.54 -17.54
C ALA A 59 -3.49 0.35 -17.53
N ARG A 60 -2.90 0.01 -18.69
CA ARG A 60 -1.49 -0.40 -18.76
C ARG A 60 -0.50 0.71 -19.09
N ASP A 61 -0.98 1.76 -19.72
CA ASP A 61 -0.23 2.85 -20.34
C ASP A 61 -0.80 4.22 -19.93
N GLN A 62 -1.54 4.26 -18.82
CA GLN A 62 -2.07 5.48 -18.23
C GLN A 62 -1.36 5.79 -16.92
N TRP A 63 -1.41 7.06 -16.52
CA TRP A 63 -0.81 7.53 -15.27
C TRP A 63 0.72 7.27 -15.24
N PRO A 64 1.48 7.82 -16.20
CA PRO A 64 2.92 7.70 -16.22
C PRO A 64 3.54 8.35 -14.99
N MET A 65 4.58 7.73 -14.44
CA MET A 65 5.33 8.20 -13.30
C MET A 65 6.57 8.98 -13.75
N LEU A 66 6.96 9.98 -12.96
CA LEU A 66 8.17 10.75 -13.20
C LEU A 66 9.36 10.07 -12.53
N LYS A 67 10.44 9.87 -13.29
CA LYS A 67 11.72 9.42 -12.73
C LYS A 67 12.32 10.56 -11.89
N VAL A 68 12.47 10.34 -10.58
CA VAL A 68 13.03 11.33 -9.64
C VAL A 68 14.47 10.99 -9.23
N SER A 69 14.89 9.75 -9.42
CA SER A 69 16.29 9.30 -9.28
C SER A 69 16.54 8.05 -10.13
N ASP A 70 17.76 7.50 -10.09
CA ASP A 70 18.12 6.30 -10.86
C ASP A 70 17.20 5.10 -10.61
N SER A 71 16.65 4.98 -9.40
CA SER A 71 15.80 3.86 -9.00
C SER A 71 14.40 4.24 -8.56
N ILE A 72 14.06 5.53 -8.44
CA ILE A 72 12.78 5.97 -7.89
C ILE A 72 11.96 6.71 -8.94
N TYR A 73 10.72 6.29 -9.08
CA TYR A 73 9.67 6.93 -9.88
C TYR A 73 8.53 7.34 -8.95
N GLN A 74 7.93 8.51 -9.21
CA GLN A 74 6.82 9.02 -8.42
C GLN A 74 5.68 9.54 -9.27
N LEU A 75 4.45 9.36 -8.76
CA LEU A 75 3.26 10.02 -9.28
C LEU A 75 2.42 10.54 -8.13
N LYS A 76 2.09 11.82 -8.16
CA LYS A 76 1.20 12.46 -7.19
C LYS A 76 -0.23 12.52 -7.72
N LYS A 77 -1.20 12.23 -6.86
CA LYS A 77 -2.64 12.35 -7.14
C LYS A 77 -3.36 12.89 -5.92
N SER A 78 -4.40 13.67 -6.14
CA SER A 78 -5.28 14.08 -5.05
C SER A 78 -6.04 12.88 -4.48
N LEU A 79 -6.15 12.81 -3.16
CA LEU A 79 -6.98 11.81 -2.47
C LEU A 79 -8.46 11.90 -2.87
N SER A 80 -8.91 13.05 -3.38
CA SER A 80 -10.29 13.23 -3.86
C SER A 80 -10.62 12.39 -5.09
N LEU A 81 -9.64 11.74 -5.73
CA LEU A 81 -9.87 10.80 -6.83
C LEU A 81 -10.27 9.40 -6.32
N PHE A 82 -10.18 9.15 -5.01
CA PHE A 82 -10.29 7.83 -4.39
C PHE A 82 -11.42 7.79 -3.35
N THR A 83 -12.65 8.11 -3.79
CA THR A 83 -13.78 8.43 -2.90
C THR A 83 -14.81 7.32 -2.71
N SER A 84 -14.83 6.29 -3.55
CA SER A 84 -15.83 5.21 -3.43
C SER A 84 -15.43 4.13 -2.43
N ASP A 85 -14.13 3.98 -2.15
CA ASP A 85 -13.59 2.99 -1.25
C ASP A 85 -12.46 3.55 -0.38
N PHE A 86 -12.24 2.91 0.78
CA PHE A 86 -11.14 3.26 1.69
C PHE A 86 -9.84 2.56 1.33
N GLY A 87 -9.89 1.52 0.51
CA GLY A 87 -8.75 0.68 0.17
C GLY A 87 -8.76 0.38 -1.31
N TRP A 88 -7.67 0.68 -1.99
CA TRP A 88 -7.57 0.59 -3.45
C TRP A 88 -6.42 -0.31 -3.84
N GLU A 89 -6.71 -1.29 -4.69
CA GLU A 89 -5.70 -2.20 -5.21
C GLU A 89 -5.03 -1.64 -6.45
N PHE A 90 -3.71 -1.81 -6.52
CA PHE A 90 -2.88 -1.32 -7.61
C PHE A 90 -1.58 -2.10 -7.77
N LYS A 91 -0.93 -1.88 -8.89
CA LYS A 91 0.41 -2.34 -9.28
C LYS A 91 1.11 -1.27 -10.12
N PHE A 92 2.39 -1.51 -10.37
CA PHE A 92 3.16 -0.76 -11.37
C PHE A 92 3.34 -1.60 -12.64
N ILE A 93 3.41 -0.92 -13.77
CA ILE A 93 3.68 -1.55 -15.06
C ILE A 93 4.87 -0.86 -15.71
N ILE A 94 5.83 -1.66 -16.15
CA ILE A 94 7.05 -1.22 -16.80
C ILE A 94 6.88 -1.35 -18.32
N ASN A 95 7.18 -0.27 -19.03
CA ASN A 95 7.08 -0.16 -20.49
C ASN A 95 5.72 -0.61 -21.06
N GLY A 96 4.64 -0.48 -20.27
CA GLY A 96 3.28 -0.92 -20.65
C GLY A 96 3.09 -2.44 -20.76
N MET A 97 4.10 -3.25 -20.42
CA MET A 97 4.11 -4.69 -20.66
C MET A 97 4.32 -5.54 -19.41
N HIS A 98 5.21 -5.12 -18.51
CA HIS A 98 5.65 -5.95 -17.40
C HIS A 98 5.06 -5.48 -16.07
N TRP A 99 4.26 -6.32 -15.44
CA TRP A 99 3.76 -6.06 -14.10
C TRP A 99 4.90 -6.17 -13.09
N ALA A 100 5.07 -5.14 -12.25
CA ALA A 100 5.94 -5.18 -11.11
C ALA A 100 5.23 -5.95 -9.99
N GLU A 101 5.59 -7.21 -9.83
CA GLU A 101 4.95 -8.11 -8.88
C GLU A 101 5.48 -7.83 -7.47
N PRO A 102 4.65 -7.31 -6.55
CA PRO A 102 5.08 -7.08 -5.19
C PRO A 102 5.30 -8.42 -4.47
N SER A 103 6.29 -8.42 -3.59
CA SER A 103 6.59 -9.58 -2.75
C SER A 103 5.63 -9.64 -1.55
N SER A 104 5.38 -10.85 -1.04
CA SER A 104 4.46 -11.10 0.09
C SER A 104 4.95 -10.59 1.45
N ASP A 105 6.20 -10.15 1.52
CA ASP A 105 6.79 -9.47 2.68
C ASP A 105 6.36 -8.01 2.80
N PHE A 106 5.76 -7.42 1.76
CA PHE A 106 5.21 -6.07 1.85
C PHE A 106 3.97 -6.10 2.75
N GLU A 107 3.90 -5.18 3.70
CA GLU A 107 2.80 -5.17 4.68
C GLU A 107 1.43 -4.97 4.03
N ASN A 108 1.41 -4.23 2.93
CA ASN A 108 0.21 -3.89 2.18
C ASN A 108 0.01 -4.76 0.92
N SER A 109 0.65 -5.92 0.84
CA SER A 109 0.38 -6.91 -0.21
C SER A 109 -0.93 -7.66 0.06
N VAL A 110 -1.71 -7.92 -0.98
CA VAL A 110 -2.97 -8.67 -0.92
C VAL A 110 -3.06 -9.66 -2.09
N ASP A 111 -3.76 -10.78 -1.91
CA ASP A 111 -3.96 -11.74 -3.01
C ASP A 111 -4.71 -11.10 -4.18
N ALA A 112 -4.09 -11.12 -5.36
CA ALA A 112 -4.75 -10.68 -6.58
C ALA A 112 -5.82 -11.67 -7.00
N LYS A 113 -6.96 -11.15 -7.47
CA LYS A 113 -8.12 -11.95 -7.87
C LYS A 113 -8.60 -11.54 -9.26
N ASP A 114 -9.20 -12.47 -9.98
CA ASP A 114 -9.92 -12.18 -11.22
C ASP A 114 -11.28 -11.50 -10.94
N SER A 115 -12.00 -11.15 -12.00
CA SER A 115 -13.33 -10.53 -11.90
C SER A 115 -14.39 -11.39 -11.21
N ASN A 116 -14.16 -12.71 -11.10
CA ASN A 116 -15.03 -13.66 -10.43
C ASN A 116 -14.60 -13.91 -8.97
N GLY A 117 -13.50 -13.29 -8.52
CA GLY A 117 -12.94 -13.45 -7.18
C GLY A 117 -11.97 -14.63 -7.02
N PHE A 118 -11.58 -15.31 -8.11
CA PHE A 118 -10.61 -16.41 -8.05
C PHE A 118 -9.18 -15.89 -7.89
N PRO A 119 -8.37 -16.46 -6.98
CA PRO A 119 -6.97 -16.06 -6.81
C PRO A 119 -6.13 -16.27 -8.08
N LEU A 120 -5.30 -15.29 -8.41
CA LEU A 120 -4.36 -15.34 -9.53
C LEU A 120 -2.95 -15.82 -9.14
N MET A 121 -2.76 -16.23 -7.87
CA MET A 121 -1.47 -16.66 -7.31
C MET A 121 -0.34 -15.61 -7.44
N VAL A 122 -0.73 -14.33 -7.53
CA VAL A 122 0.13 -13.15 -7.50
C VAL A 122 -0.47 -12.12 -6.55
N TYR A 123 0.25 -11.04 -6.26
CA TYR A 123 -0.15 -10.05 -5.25
C TYR A 123 -0.44 -8.70 -5.88
N ASN A 124 -1.46 -8.00 -5.37
CA ASN A 124 -1.61 -6.55 -5.57
C ASN A 124 -1.03 -5.80 -4.37
N LEU A 125 -0.75 -4.52 -4.54
CA LEU A 125 -0.62 -3.60 -3.42
C LEU A 125 -1.97 -3.01 -3.09
N LYS A 126 -2.20 -2.72 -1.81
CA LYS A 126 -3.36 -1.96 -1.35
C LYS A 126 -2.90 -0.69 -0.66
N PHE A 127 -3.52 0.43 -0.97
CA PHE A 127 -3.34 1.65 -0.17
C PHE A 127 -4.66 2.05 0.46
N TYR A 128 -4.58 2.66 1.65
CA TYR A 128 -5.77 3.10 2.37
C TYR A 128 -5.90 4.63 2.31
N SER A 129 -7.00 5.13 1.74
CA SER A 129 -7.28 6.57 1.61
C SER A 129 -7.80 7.20 2.91
N ALA A 130 -8.29 6.38 3.86
CA ALA A 130 -8.68 6.81 5.19
C ALA A 130 -7.68 6.32 6.24
N PHE A 131 -7.15 7.26 7.02
CA PHE A 131 -6.25 7.00 8.13
C PHE A 131 -6.49 8.05 9.23
N ALA A 132 -6.29 7.65 10.48
CA ALA A 132 -6.34 8.58 11.60
C ALA A 132 -5.12 9.50 11.55
N THR A 133 -5.33 10.81 11.69
CA THR A 133 -4.26 11.80 11.79
C THR A 133 -4.62 12.86 12.83
N ASP A 134 -3.63 13.36 13.56
CA ASP A 134 -3.78 14.41 14.56
C ASP A 134 -4.24 15.76 13.94
N TYR A 135 -4.13 15.91 12.62
CA TYR A 135 -4.58 17.07 11.86
C TYR A 135 -6.01 16.93 11.33
N GLY A 136 -6.73 15.87 11.72
CA GLY A 136 -8.12 15.65 11.29
C GLY A 136 -9.06 16.76 11.78
N ASN A 137 -10.04 17.10 10.96
CA ASN A 137 -11.06 18.11 11.27
C ASN A 137 -12.28 17.55 12.04
N ILE A 138 -12.25 16.27 12.43
CA ILE A 138 -13.36 15.60 13.12
C ILE A 138 -12.85 15.07 14.46
N SER A 139 -13.55 15.43 15.54
CA SER A 139 -13.29 14.93 16.89
C SER A 139 -14.48 14.12 17.39
N PHE A 140 -14.21 12.89 17.82
CA PHE A 140 -15.20 12.03 18.46
C PHE A 140 -15.00 12.08 19.98
N LYS A 141 -16.05 12.42 20.72
CA LYS A 141 -16.00 12.53 22.19
C LYS A 141 -17.06 11.64 22.83
N LEU A 142 -16.60 10.59 23.52
CA LEU A 142 -17.45 9.75 24.37
C LEU A 142 -17.51 10.35 25.79
N LYS A 143 -18.69 10.78 26.24
CA LYS A 143 -18.90 11.25 27.62
C LYS A 143 -19.28 10.07 28.52
N GLY A 144 -18.62 9.90 29.66
CA GLY A 144 -18.90 8.82 30.62
C GLY A 144 -17.90 7.67 30.55
N TYR A 145 -18.34 6.45 30.92
CA TYR A 145 -17.58 5.19 30.78
C TYR A 145 -16.16 5.24 31.37
N LYS A 146 -16.01 5.77 32.59
CA LYS A 146 -14.70 5.98 33.25
C LYS A 146 -13.94 4.68 33.51
N ASP A 147 -14.65 3.56 33.60
CA ASP A 147 -14.10 2.24 33.87
C ASP A 147 -14.00 1.36 32.61
N ALA A 148 -14.18 1.93 31.41
CA ALA A 148 -14.05 1.19 30.16
C ALA A 148 -12.58 0.81 29.91
N GLU A 149 -12.33 -0.48 29.70
CA GLU A 149 -10.99 -1.01 29.39
C GLU A 149 -10.58 -0.71 27.93
N LYS A 150 -11.55 -0.65 27.01
CA LYS A 150 -11.33 -0.36 25.59
C LYS A 150 -12.51 0.38 24.99
N VAL A 151 -12.23 1.37 24.14
CA VAL A 151 -13.23 2.08 23.33
C VAL A 151 -12.85 1.90 21.86
N ILE A 152 -13.83 1.52 21.04
CA ILE A 152 -13.69 1.39 19.59
C ILE A 152 -14.66 2.38 18.95
N LEU A 153 -14.16 3.17 18.00
CA LEU A 153 -14.96 4.05 17.19
C LEU A 153 -15.21 3.37 15.84
N SER A 154 -16.48 3.03 15.59
CA SER A 154 -16.89 2.32 14.38
C SER A 154 -18.02 3.06 13.65
N GLY A 155 -17.98 3.04 12.33
CA GLY A 155 -18.99 3.65 11.47
C GLY A 155 -18.72 3.36 10.00
N THR A 156 -19.45 4.03 9.10
CA THR A 156 -19.24 3.85 7.65
C THR A 156 -17.82 4.18 7.21
N PHE A 157 -17.16 5.16 7.86
CA PHE A 157 -15.79 5.60 7.58
C PHE A 157 -14.69 4.56 7.91
N ASN A 158 -15.01 3.48 8.63
CA ASN A 158 -14.10 2.37 8.88
C ASN A 158 -14.75 0.99 8.64
N ARG A 159 -15.85 0.95 7.86
CA ARG A 159 -16.66 -0.26 7.60
C ARG A 159 -17.12 -0.98 8.87
N TRP A 160 -17.41 -0.24 9.93
CA TRP A 160 -17.83 -0.78 11.22
C TRP A 160 -16.78 -1.68 11.93
N GLY A 161 -15.51 -1.54 11.57
CA GLY A 161 -14.38 -2.24 12.19
C GLY A 161 -13.95 -1.68 13.54
#